data_AF-Q01S36-F1
#
_entry.id   AF-Q01S36-F1
#
_cell.length_a   1.000
_cell.length_b   1.000
_cell.length_c   1.000
_cell.angle_alpha   90.00
_cell.angle_beta   90.00
_cell.angle_gamma   90.00
#
_symmetry.space_group_name_H-M   'P 1'
#
loop_
_entity.id
_entity.type
_entity.pdbx_description
1 polymer ?
#
loop_
_entity_poly.entity_id
_entity_poly.type
_entity_poly.pdbx_seq_one_letter_code
_entity_poly.pdbx_strand_id
1 'polypeptide(L)'
;MGKSKLDRRRFLGSALAVSATAGCSKKAAPLLSEGEMRTLAAICDQMIPPDQDPGGAWAGVPNYISRQLRGPFREYFEAYRAGIAEADRRAGGSFAGLTREQQLDVLNAMDRDRETRNFVSLVAAHSAQGYYGNPRHGGNRDHCSWRMLGVPASPVRGRDRYDFTKGGRS
;
A
#
# COMPACT_ATOMS: atom_id res chain seq x y z
N MET A 1 -52.51 -42.40 -16.81
CA MET A 1 -51.25 -41.86 -16.26
C MET A 1 -51.53 -40.58 -15.48
N GLY A 2 -51.67 -40.65 -14.15
CA GLY A 2 -51.85 -39.48 -13.28
C GLY A 2 -50.51 -38.88 -12.89
N LYS A 3 -50.31 -37.58 -13.13
CA LYS A 3 -49.12 -36.84 -12.66
C LYS A 3 -49.37 -36.38 -11.22
N SER A 4 -48.66 -36.97 -10.26
CA SER A 4 -48.69 -36.53 -8.85
C SER A 4 -47.97 -35.17 -8.72
N LYS A 5 -48.68 -34.17 -8.18
CA LYS A 5 -48.09 -32.91 -7.73
C LYS A 5 -47.37 -33.17 -6.40
N LEU A 6 -46.05 -33.06 -6.39
CA LEU A 6 -45.28 -33.08 -5.14
C LEU A 6 -45.54 -31.80 -4.34
N ASP A 7 -46.10 -32.00 -3.15
CA ASP A 7 -46.51 -30.97 -2.20
C ASP A 7 -45.27 -30.39 -1.49
N ARG A 8 -45.09 -29.06 -1.56
CA ARG A 8 -43.93 -28.34 -1.01
C ARG A 8 -43.86 -28.38 0.52
N ARG A 9 -44.82 -29.00 1.19
CA ARG A 9 -44.95 -29.04 2.66
C ARG A 9 -44.35 -30.28 3.32
N ARG A 10 -43.66 -31.16 2.58
CA ARG A 10 -42.97 -32.36 3.12
C ARG A 10 -41.45 -32.35 3.05
N PHE A 11 -40.82 -31.21 2.74
CA PHE A 11 -39.35 -31.10 2.65
C PHE A 11 -38.72 -30.26 3.78
N LEU A 12 -39.30 -30.30 4.98
CA LEU A 12 -38.69 -29.74 6.19
C LEU A 12 -38.85 -30.74 7.32
N GLY A 13 -37.85 -31.59 7.48
CA GLY A 13 -37.79 -32.56 8.56
C GLY A 13 -36.67 -33.55 8.35
N SER A 14 -35.44 -33.17 8.73
CA SER A 14 -34.37 -34.02 9.27
C SER A 14 -33.11 -33.18 9.47
N ALA A 15 -32.71 -33.04 10.74
CA ALA A 15 -31.49 -32.38 11.19
C ALA A 15 -30.27 -33.32 11.03
N LEU A 16 -29.06 -32.75 10.87
CA LEU A 16 -27.95 -32.87 11.83
C LEU A 16 -26.59 -32.49 11.22
N ALA A 17 -25.84 -31.72 12.02
CA ALA A 17 -24.40 -31.48 12.01
C ALA A 17 -23.78 -30.83 10.75
N VAL A 18 -24.02 -29.53 10.56
CA VAL A 18 -22.99 -28.69 9.94
C VAL A 18 -21.94 -28.47 11.02
N SER A 19 -20.86 -29.25 11.02
CA SER A 19 -19.63 -28.86 11.69
C SER A 19 -19.30 -27.48 11.15
N ALA A 20 -19.51 -26.45 11.98
CA ALA A 20 -18.92 -25.15 11.75
C ALA A 20 -17.41 -25.38 11.87
N THR A 21 -16.76 -25.74 10.76
CA THR A 21 -15.36 -25.42 10.61
C THR A 21 -15.34 -23.90 10.69
N ALA A 22 -15.03 -23.40 11.89
CA ALA A 22 -14.63 -22.03 12.08
C ALA A 22 -13.41 -21.86 11.17
N GLY A 23 -13.69 -21.49 9.91
CA GLY A 23 -12.71 -20.99 8.98
C GLY A 23 -12.24 -19.67 9.55
N CYS A 24 -11.39 -19.73 10.57
CA CYS A 24 -10.50 -18.65 10.90
C CYS A 24 -9.69 -18.44 9.64
N SER A 25 -10.18 -17.55 8.77
CA SER A 25 -9.40 -16.92 7.72
C SER A 25 -8.32 -16.16 8.48
N LYS A 26 -7.23 -16.87 8.85
CA LYS A 26 -6.06 -16.26 9.44
C LYS A 26 -5.63 -15.23 8.39
N LYS A 27 -5.87 -13.94 8.68
CA LYS A 27 -5.39 -12.86 7.82
C LYS A 27 -3.92 -13.16 7.54
N ALA A 28 -3.57 -13.26 6.26
CA ALA A 28 -2.20 -13.51 5.85
C ALA A 28 -1.30 -12.50 6.56
N ALA A 29 -0.17 -12.98 7.11
CA ALA A 29 0.75 -12.11 7.81
C ALA A 29 1.18 -10.94 6.90
N PRO A 30 1.33 -9.73 7.44
CA PRO A 30 1.84 -8.62 6.67
C PRO A 30 3.27 -8.93 6.19
N LEU A 31 3.61 -8.46 4.98
CA LEU A 31 4.90 -8.74 4.34
C LEU A 31 6.06 -8.12 5.13
N LEU A 32 5.83 -6.89 5.60
CA LEU A 32 6.67 -6.18 6.53
C LEU A 32 5.92 -6.10 7.86
N SER A 33 6.63 -6.30 8.96
CA SER A 33 6.08 -6.11 10.31
C SER A 33 5.71 -4.64 10.56
N GLU A 34 4.97 -4.39 11.64
CA GLU A 34 4.61 -3.03 12.04
C GLU A 34 5.85 -2.16 12.31
N GLY A 35 6.87 -2.71 12.97
CA GLY A 35 8.13 -2.01 13.22
C GLY A 35 8.83 -1.61 11.92
N GLU A 36 8.93 -2.52 10.97
CA GLU A 36 9.54 -2.25 9.68
C GLU A 36 8.76 -1.23 8.85
N MET A 37 7.43 -1.27 8.92
CA MET A 37 6.59 -0.27 8.27
C MET A 37 6.78 1.12 8.90
N ARG A 38 6.99 1.22 10.22
CA ARG A 38 7.32 2.49 10.89
C ARG A 38 8.69 3.01 10.46
N THR A 39 9.71 2.15 10.41
CA THR A 39 11.04 2.53 9.92
C THR A 39 10.99 2.95 8.45
N LEU A 40 10.31 2.19 7.59
CA LEU A 40 10.13 2.54 6.18
C LEU A 40 9.39 3.88 6.02
N ALA A 41 8.39 4.16 6.86
CA ALA A 41 7.69 5.45 6.85
C ALA A 41 8.62 6.62 7.16
N ALA A 42 9.43 6.52 8.22
CA ALA A 42 10.41 7.54 8.55
C ALA A 42 11.44 7.75 7.43
N ILE A 43 11.92 6.67 6.79
CA ILE A 43 12.81 6.77 5.63
C ILE A 43 12.13 7.48 4.47
N CYS A 44 10.86 7.16 4.17
CA CYS A 44 10.11 7.82 3.09
C CYS A 44 9.90 9.32 3.35
N ASP A 45 9.71 9.73 4.61
CA ASP A 45 9.65 11.15 4.98
C ASP A 45 11.02 11.84 4.89
N GLN A 46 12.14 11.12 4.94
CA GLN A 46 13.45 11.70 4.64
C GLN A 46 13.63 11.90 3.13
N MET A 47 13.15 10.96 2.31
CA MET A 47 13.17 11.08 0.85
C MET A 47 12.24 12.20 0.36
N ILE A 48 11.07 12.34 0.99
CA ILE A 48 10.05 13.35 0.65
C ILE A 48 9.58 14.00 1.95
N PRO A 49 10.27 15.06 2.40
CA PRO A 49 9.96 15.80 3.62
C PRO A 49 8.52 16.32 3.63
N PRO A 50 7.83 16.32 4.79
CA PRO A 50 6.69 17.20 4.98
C PRO A 50 7.16 18.65 5.06
N ASP A 51 6.58 19.51 4.24
CA ASP A 51 6.82 20.96 4.22
C ASP A 51 5.46 21.70 4.14
N GLN A 52 5.28 22.65 3.24
CA GLN A 52 3.95 23.20 2.91
C GLN A 52 3.00 22.13 2.33
N ASP A 53 3.55 21.06 1.76
CA ASP A 53 2.83 19.92 1.23
C ASP A 53 3.06 18.65 2.09
N PRO A 54 2.18 17.65 2.04
CA PRO A 54 2.34 16.44 2.82
C PRO A 54 3.57 15.62 2.39
N GLY A 55 4.30 15.06 3.36
CA GLY A 55 5.46 14.19 3.13
C GLY A 55 5.12 12.77 2.63
N GLY A 56 6.17 11.99 2.37
CA GLY A 56 6.09 10.65 1.80
C GLY A 56 5.25 9.65 2.63
N ALA A 57 5.40 9.66 3.95
CA ALA A 57 4.63 8.79 4.84
C ALA A 57 3.13 9.11 4.79
N TRP A 58 2.78 10.40 4.89
CA TRP A 58 1.38 10.84 4.77
C TRP A 58 0.79 10.47 3.41
N ALA A 59 1.56 10.66 2.34
CA ALA A 59 1.16 10.33 0.98
C ALA A 59 0.96 8.83 0.74
N GLY A 60 1.30 7.97 1.71
CA GLY A 60 1.13 6.52 1.61
C GLY A 60 2.25 5.81 0.84
N VAL A 61 3.39 6.46 0.64
CA VAL A 61 4.55 5.86 -0.04
C VAL A 61 4.96 4.49 0.57
N PRO A 62 5.01 4.30 1.91
CA PRO A 62 5.33 2.99 2.48
C PRO A 62 4.34 1.89 2.06
N ASN A 63 3.06 2.23 1.93
CA ASN A 63 2.02 1.30 1.49
C ASN A 63 2.17 0.95 0.01
N TYR A 64 2.49 1.93 -0.83
CA TYR A 64 2.87 1.69 -2.21
C TYR A 64 4.02 0.69 -2.29
N ILE A 65 5.13 0.96 -1.60
CA ILE A 65 6.31 0.09 -1.60
C ILE A 65 5.93 -1.32 -1.11
N SER A 66 5.28 -1.45 0.04
CA SER A 66 4.87 -2.74 0.60
C SER A 66 3.97 -3.55 -0.36
N ARG A 67 3.05 -2.89 -1.07
CA ARG A 67 2.22 -3.54 -2.10
C ARG A 67 3.04 -4.00 -3.30
N GLN A 68 3.97 -3.17 -3.77
CA GLN A 68 4.80 -3.49 -4.93
C GLN A 68 5.79 -4.62 -4.63
N LEU A 69 6.30 -4.72 -3.40
CA LEU A 69 7.15 -5.83 -2.95
C LEU A 69 6.42 -7.19 -2.95
N ARG A 70 5.07 -7.21 -2.98
CA ARG A 70 4.30 -8.45 -3.20
C ARG A 70 4.13 -8.81 -4.68
N GLY A 71 4.51 -7.92 -5.59
CA GLY A 71 4.25 -8.04 -7.01
C GLY A 71 5.47 -7.66 -7.84
N PRO A 72 5.43 -6.57 -8.62
CA PRO A 72 6.51 -6.22 -9.54
C PRO A 72 7.90 -6.08 -8.90
N PHE A 73 7.97 -5.68 -7.62
CA PHE A 73 9.23 -5.44 -6.90
C PHE A 73 9.60 -6.58 -5.97
N ARG A 74 9.04 -7.78 -6.16
CA ARG A 74 9.31 -8.94 -5.28
C ARG A 74 10.78 -9.29 -5.16
N GLU A 75 11.58 -9.06 -6.20
CA GLU A 75 13.02 -9.35 -6.20
C GLU A 75 13.81 -8.44 -5.23
N TYR A 76 13.27 -7.26 -4.89
CA TYR A 76 13.88 -6.32 -3.95
C TYR A 76 13.47 -6.57 -2.50
N PHE A 77 12.61 -7.56 -2.22
CA PHE A 77 12.09 -7.79 -0.88
C PHE A 77 13.18 -7.99 0.17
N GLU A 78 14.18 -8.85 -0.12
CA GLU A 78 15.29 -9.09 0.79
C GLU A 78 16.18 -7.86 0.99
N ALA A 79 16.40 -7.07 -0.07
CA ALA A 79 17.14 -5.81 0.02
C ALA A 79 16.42 -4.79 0.93
N TYR A 80 15.08 -4.73 0.87
CA TYR A 80 14.29 -3.88 1.76
C TYR A 80 14.33 -4.36 3.21
N ARG A 81 14.18 -5.68 3.45
CA ARG A 81 14.31 -6.28 4.78
C ARG A 81 15.67 -5.97 5.40
N ALA A 82 16.75 -6.21 4.66
CA ALA A 82 18.11 -5.96 5.11
C ALA A 82 18.37 -4.47 5.36
N GLY A 83 17.97 -3.60 4.43
CA GLY A 83 18.17 -2.16 4.57
C GLY A 83 17.40 -1.53 5.73
N ILE A 84 16.15 -1.96 5.95
CA ILE A 84 15.35 -1.51 7.11
C ILE A 84 15.99 -1.96 8.42
N ALA A 85 16.38 -3.24 8.52
CA ALA A 85 17.05 -3.77 9.70
C ALA A 85 18.38 -3.05 9.98
N GLU A 86 19.11 -2.70 8.93
CA GLU A 86 20.38 -1.99 9.04
C GLU A 86 20.19 -0.53 9.49
N ALA A 87 19.14 0.15 9.04
CA ALA A 87 18.78 1.47 9.54
C ALA A 87 18.47 1.42 11.05
N ASP A 88 17.67 0.45 11.49
CA ASP A 88 17.36 0.23 12.91
C ASP A 88 18.61 -0.12 13.73
N ARG A 89 19.51 -0.96 13.19
CA ARG A 89 20.79 -1.30 13.83
C ARG A 89 21.67 -0.07 14.02
N ARG A 90 21.84 0.76 12.99
CA ARG A 90 22.64 2.01 13.06
C ARG A 90 22.02 3.04 14.00
N ALA A 91 20.69 3.01 14.15
CA ALA A 91 19.96 3.83 15.11
C ALA A 91 20.04 3.33 16.56
N GLY A 92 20.68 2.18 16.82
CA GLY A 92 20.72 1.57 18.15
C GLY A 92 19.39 0.97 18.61
N GLY A 93 18.47 0.68 17.68
CA GLY A 93 17.19 0.03 17.99
C GLY A 93 16.08 0.45 17.05
N SER A 94 15.60 1.70 17.15
CA SER A 94 14.49 2.20 16.33
C SER A 94 14.88 3.47 15.59
N PHE A 95 15.08 3.35 14.28
CA PHE A 95 15.34 4.48 13.40
C PHE A 95 14.18 5.48 13.43
N ALA A 96 12.94 4.98 13.43
CA ALA A 96 11.75 5.82 13.50
C ALA A 96 11.64 6.64 14.80
N GLY A 97 12.33 6.23 15.88
CA GLY A 97 12.37 6.96 17.15
C GLY A 97 13.42 8.08 17.20
N LEU A 98 14.28 8.20 16.19
CA LEU A 98 15.29 9.25 16.11
C LEU A 98 14.68 10.61 15.72
N THR A 99 15.38 11.69 16.07
CA THR A 99 15.10 13.02 15.50
C THR A 99 15.32 13.04 13.99
N ARG A 100 14.73 14.02 13.29
CA ARG A 100 14.83 14.12 11.83
C ARG A 100 16.27 14.25 11.36
N GLU A 101 17.09 15.00 12.08
CA GLU A 101 18.51 15.21 11.82
C GLU A 101 19.29 13.90 11.99
N GLN A 102 19.06 13.17 13.09
CA GLN A 102 19.71 11.87 13.33
C GLN A 102 19.31 10.80 12.30
N GLN A 103 18.05 10.79 11.85
CA GLN A 103 17.60 9.92 10.76
C GLN A 103 18.36 10.23 9.46
N LEU A 104 18.51 11.52 9.15
CA LEU A 104 19.26 11.96 7.97
C LEU A 104 20.73 11.55 8.06
N ASP A 105 21.37 11.69 9.23
CA ASP A 105 22.75 11.24 9.45
C ASP A 105 22.93 9.73 9.24
N VAL A 106 22.00 8.91 9.74
CA VAL A 106 22.03 7.46 9.52
C VAL A 106 21.87 7.12 8.03
N LEU A 107 20.92 7.73 7.33
CA LEU A 107 20.71 7.50 5.90
C LEU A 107 21.92 7.97 5.07
N ASN A 108 22.52 9.10 5.43
CA ASN A 108 23.75 9.61 4.85
C ASN A 108 24.94 8.66 5.06
N ALA A 109 25.03 8.02 6.21
CA ALA A 109 26.05 7.01 6.47
C ALA A 109 25.81 5.73 5.66
N MET A 110 24.55 5.32 5.48
CA MET A 110 24.18 4.19 4.63
C MET A 110 24.46 4.48 3.15
N ASP A 111 24.16 5.68 2.66
CA ASP A 111 24.42 6.05 1.26
C ASP A 111 25.92 6.02 0.90
N ARG A 112 26.78 6.39 1.85
CA ARG A 112 28.24 6.36 1.65
C ARG A 112 28.80 4.93 1.66
N ASP A 113 28.13 4.01 2.34
CA ASP A 113 28.55 2.61 2.46
C ASP A 113 28.13 1.78 1.24
N ARG A 114 29.09 1.07 0.63
CA ARG A 114 28.85 0.27 -0.58
C ARG A 114 27.81 -0.84 -0.39
N GLU A 115 27.68 -1.38 0.82
CA GLU A 115 26.75 -2.48 1.10
C GLU A 115 25.29 -2.00 1.15
N THR A 116 25.07 -0.74 1.56
CA THR A 116 23.73 -0.21 1.86
C THR A 116 23.28 0.88 0.90
N ARG A 117 24.20 1.47 0.12
CA ARG A 117 23.90 2.48 -0.92
C ARG A 117 22.82 2.04 -1.90
N ASN A 118 22.83 0.77 -2.31
CA ASN A 118 21.83 0.26 -3.25
C ASN A 118 20.41 0.31 -2.66
N PHE A 119 20.26 0.02 -1.36
CA PHE A 119 18.97 0.16 -0.67
C PHE A 119 18.52 1.63 -0.60
N VAL A 120 19.43 2.55 -0.28
CA VAL A 120 19.11 4.00 -0.24
C VAL A 120 18.65 4.48 -1.62
N SER A 121 19.35 4.07 -2.68
CA SER A 121 18.96 4.39 -4.07
C SER A 121 17.59 3.81 -4.44
N LEU A 122 17.30 2.56 -4.04
CA LEU A 122 16.02 1.91 -4.29
C LEU A 122 14.86 2.61 -3.57
N VAL A 123 15.03 2.95 -2.29
CA VAL A 123 13.96 3.61 -1.53
C VAL A 123 13.72 5.04 -2.02
N ALA A 124 14.76 5.76 -2.44
CA ALA A 124 14.60 7.07 -3.09
C ALA A 124 13.79 6.95 -4.39
N ALA A 125 14.16 6.03 -5.28
CA ALA A 125 13.47 5.81 -6.54
C ALA A 125 12.01 5.39 -6.35
N HIS A 126 11.74 4.43 -5.46
CA HIS A 126 10.37 3.98 -5.19
C HIS A 126 9.56 5.02 -4.42
N SER A 127 10.20 5.87 -3.62
CA SER A 127 9.51 6.99 -2.97
C SER A 127 8.98 7.99 -3.99
N ALA A 128 9.82 8.38 -4.96
CA ALA A 128 9.38 9.23 -6.06
C ALA A 128 8.23 8.58 -6.86
N GLN A 129 8.35 7.31 -7.22
CA GLN A 129 7.28 6.59 -7.94
C GLN A 129 5.97 6.53 -7.15
N GLY A 130 6.05 6.27 -5.84
CA GLY A 130 4.88 6.22 -4.96
C GLY A 130 4.23 7.58 -4.75
N TYR A 131 5.01 8.65 -4.66
CA TYR A 131 4.51 9.99 -4.38
C TYR A 131 3.94 10.68 -5.61
N TYR A 132 4.60 10.56 -6.77
CA TYR A 132 4.18 11.20 -8.02
C TYR A 132 3.25 10.34 -8.88
N GLY A 133 3.17 9.04 -8.59
CA GLY A 133 2.38 8.06 -9.34
C GLY A 133 0.87 8.15 -9.14
N ASN A 134 0.12 7.28 -9.82
CA ASN A 134 -1.33 7.21 -9.69
C ASN A 134 -1.74 6.65 -8.31
N PRO A 135 -2.66 7.32 -7.56
CA PRO A 135 -3.02 6.91 -6.21
C PRO A 135 -3.59 5.48 -6.08
N ARG A 136 -4.12 4.90 -7.17
CA ARG A 136 -4.62 3.51 -7.19
C ARG A 136 -3.58 2.47 -6.75
N HIS A 137 -2.29 2.80 -6.87
CA HIS A 137 -1.18 1.93 -6.47
C HIS A 137 -0.85 2.02 -4.97
N GLY A 138 -1.50 2.92 -4.22
CA GLY A 138 -1.41 2.99 -2.74
C GLY A 138 -0.53 4.12 -2.20
N GLY A 139 0.11 4.88 -3.06
CA GLY A 139 0.79 6.14 -2.74
C GLY A 139 -0.02 7.35 -3.20
N ASN A 140 0.61 8.51 -3.31
CA ASN A 140 0.02 9.78 -3.74
C ASN A 140 -1.39 10.03 -3.17
N ARG A 141 -1.55 9.84 -1.86
CA ARG A 141 -2.84 10.00 -1.17
C ARG A 141 -3.47 11.35 -1.52
N ASP A 142 -4.77 11.31 -1.80
CA ASP A 142 -5.57 12.49 -2.17
C ASP A 142 -4.95 13.33 -3.30
N HIS A 143 -4.20 12.66 -4.18
CA HIS A 143 -3.50 13.29 -5.30
C HIS A 143 -2.60 14.45 -4.83
N CYS A 144 -1.98 14.35 -3.65
CA CYS A 144 -1.24 15.45 -3.03
C CYS A 144 -0.15 16.01 -3.94
N SER A 145 0.61 15.15 -4.61
CA SER A 145 1.66 15.60 -5.52
C SER A 145 1.09 16.23 -6.80
N TRP A 146 -0.07 15.77 -7.27
CA TRP A 146 -0.72 16.37 -8.45
C TRP A 146 -1.29 17.75 -8.10
N ARG A 147 -1.87 17.91 -6.91
CA ARG A 147 -2.31 19.22 -6.41
C ARG A 147 -1.13 20.17 -6.24
N MET A 148 -0.03 19.69 -5.66
CA MET A 148 1.22 20.44 -5.53
C MET A 148 1.74 20.92 -6.90
N LEU A 149 1.69 20.07 -7.92
CA LEU A 149 2.15 20.38 -9.29
C LEU A 149 1.11 21.12 -10.15
N GLY A 150 -0.10 21.38 -9.65
CA GLY A 150 -1.20 21.95 -10.45
C GLY A 150 -1.72 21.03 -11.56
N VAL A 151 -1.46 19.72 -11.47
CA VAL A 151 -1.94 18.72 -12.43
C VAL A 151 -3.39 18.34 -12.08
N PRO A 152 -4.34 18.43 -13.02
CA PRO A 152 -5.72 18.02 -12.75
C PRO A 152 -5.79 16.52 -12.48
N ALA A 153 -6.50 16.14 -11.41
CA ALA A 153 -6.84 14.74 -11.20
C ALA A 153 -7.71 14.27 -12.36
N SER A 154 -7.18 13.36 -13.19
CA SER A 154 -7.95 12.79 -14.30
C SER A 154 -9.23 12.18 -13.72
N PRO A 155 -10.42 12.66 -14.12
CA PRO A 155 -11.66 12.06 -13.64
C PRO A 155 -11.65 10.59 -14.04
N VAL A 156 -12.09 9.70 -13.15
CA VAL A 156 -12.21 8.27 -13.43
C VAL A 156 -13.10 8.11 -14.67
N ARG A 157 -12.49 7.91 -15.84
CA ARG A 157 -13.20 7.61 -17.09
C ARG A 157 -13.86 6.25 -16.92
N GLY A 158 -15.15 6.27 -16.58
CA GLY A 158 -15.96 5.07 -16.33
C GLY A 158 -17.46 5.32 -16.23
N ARG A 159 -17.95 6.52 -16.51
CA ARG A 159 -19.36 6.77 -16.82
C ARG A 159 -19.41 7.81 -17.93
N ASP A 160 -19.29 7.36 -19.17
CA ASP A 160 -20.13 7.99 -20.18
C ASP A 160 -21.55 7.87 -19.64
N ARG A 161 -22.09 8.99 -19.16
CA ARG A 161 -23.53 9.12 -19.05
C ARG A 161 -24.02 9.08 -20.49
N TYR A 162 -24.27 7.88 -21.02
CA TYR A 162 -25.28 7.76 -22.06
C TYR A 162 -26.58 8.19 -21.40
N ASP A 163 -26.83 9.50 -21.47
CA ASP A 163 -28.11 10.06 -21.16
C ASP A 163 -29.03 9.74 -22.33
N PHE A 164 -29.64 8.55 -22.29
CA PHE A 164 -30.63 8.11 -23.28
C PHE A 164 -31.91 8.96 -23.27
N THR A 165 -32.00 10.02 -22.46
CA THR A 165 -33.15 10.94 -22.46
C THR A 165 -33.04 12.06 -23.48
N LYS A 166 -31.87 12.29 -24.11
CA LYS A 166 -31.76 13.17 -25.28
C LYS A 166 -32.01 12.41 -26.58
N GLY A 167 -33.29 12.29 -26.93
CA GLY A 167 -33.71 11.78 -28.23
C GLY A 167 -35.23 11.56 -28.37
N GLY A 168 -36.04 12.39 -27.73
CA GLY A 168 -37.48 12.42 -27.95
C GLY A 168 -37.86 13.42 -29.03
N ARG A 169 -38.50 12.90 -30.09
CA ARG A 169 -39.41 13.55 -31.05
C ARG A 169 -38.84 14.62 -32.01
N SER A 170 -38.77 14.22 -33.28
CA SER A 170 -39.54 14.82 -34.39
C SER A 170 -39.91 13.72 -35.38
#